data_AF-A0A426XXS8-F1
#
_entry.id   AF-A0A426XXS8-F1
#
_cell.length_a   1.000
_cell.length_b   1.000
_cell.length_c   1.000
_cell.angle_alpha   90.00
_cell.angle_beta   90.00
_cell.angle_gamma   90.00
#
_symmetry.space_group_name_H-M   'P 1'
#
loop_
_entity.id
_entity.type
_entity.pdbx_description
1 polymer ?
#
loop_
_entity_poly.entity_id
_entity_poly.type
_entity_poly.pdbx_seq_one_letter_code
_entity_poly.pdbx_strand_id
1 'polypeptide(L)'
;MDYINRLDNFDGPAVGEVAVEAQLYEEAFAIFKKFNLNVQAVNVLLDNIQSIERAVEFAFRVEEDAVWSQVAKAQLREGLVSDAIESFIRADDETQFLDVIRAAEDANVYHDLVKYLLMVRQKVKEPKVDGELIFAYAKIDRLGEIEEFILMPNVANLQNVGDRLFDDALYEAAKIIFAFISNWAKLACTLVKLKQFQGAFKDVVVKVANVELYYKAVHFYLQEHPDLINDVLHVLALRVDHTLRLLTEMRIVRYRAVLPIGVVSAPLPLEIGR
;
A
#
# COMPACT_ATOMS: atom_id res chain seq x y z
N MET A 1 4.24 34.77 -36.54
CA MET A 1 5.57 34.37 -36.03
C MET A 1 6.60 35.51 -36.00
N ASP A 2 6.82 36.31 -37.06
CA ASP A 2 7.89 37.33 -37.05
C ASP A 2 7.65 38.58 -36.18
N TYR A 3 6.41 38.89 -35.81
CA TYR A 3 6.10 40.11 -35.05
C TYR A 3 6.47 40.03 -33.56
N ILE A 4 6.38 38.85 -32.94
CA ILE A 4 6.70 38.63 -31.52
C ILE A 4 8.22 38.66 -31.29
N ASN A 5 8.99 38.13 -32.24
CA ASN A 5 10.45 38.16 -32.16
C ASN A 5 11.03 39.58 -32.23
N ARG A 6 10.31 40.53 -32.85
CA ARG A 6 10.75 41.92 -33.08
C ARG A 6 10.35 42.93 -31.99
N LEU A 7 9.47 42.56 -31.07
CA LEU A 7 9.02 43.45 -30.01
C LEU A 7 9.85 43.20 -28.75
N ASP A 8 10.62 44.20 -28.32
CA ASP A 8 11.59 44.08 -27.22
C ASP A 8 11.20 44.88 -25.96
N ASN A 9 10.01 45.50 -25.93
CA ASN A 9 9.65 46.46 -24.87
C ASN A 9 8.15 46.43 -24.47
N PHE A 10 7.59 45.24 -24.30
CA PHE A 10 6.23 45.06 -23.77
C PHE A 10 6.25 44.21 -22.50
N ASP A 11 5.18 44.30 -21.71
CA ASP A 11 5.00 43.49 -20.52
C ASP A 11 4.73 42.03 -20.92
N GLY A 12 5.80 41.23 -20.96
CA GLY A 12 5.80 39.84 -21.40
C GLY A 12 4.73 38.97 -20.72
N PRO A 13 4.66 38.94 -19.37
CA PRO A 13 3.61 38.23 -18.65
C PRO A 13 2.19 38.63 -19.07
N ALA A 14 1.86 39.92 -19.09
CA ALA A 14 0.51 40.39 -19.39
C ALA A 14 0.10 40.11 -20.84
N VAL A 15 1.02 40.30 -21.80
CA VAL A 15 0.74 40.00 -23.21
C VAL A 15 0.63 38.49 -23.44
N GLY A 16 1.39 37.69 -22.70
CA GLY A 16 1.25 36.23 -22.70
C GLY A 16 -0.13 35.78 -22.21
N GLU A 17 -0.62 36.33 -21.09
CA GLU A 17 -1.96 36.03 -20.57
C GLU A 17 -3.07 36.43 -21.54
N VAL A 18 -2.99 37.64 -22.13
CA VAL A 18 -3.94 38.09 -23.15
C VAL A 18 -3.91 37.17 -24.38
N ALA A 19 -2.74 36.68 -24.78
CA ALA A 19 -2.62 35.72 -25.88
C ALA A 19 -3.28 34.37 -25.55
N VAL A 20 -3.19 33.90 -24.31
CA VAL A 20 -3.91 32.70 -23.84
C VAL A 20 -5.43 32.92 -23.88
N GLU A 21 -5.91 34.06 -23.39
CA GLU A 21 -7.34 34.42 -23.43
C GLU A 21 -7.86 34.51 -24.88
N ALA A 22 -7.03 35.00 -25.80
CA ALA A 22 -7.33 35.08 -27.22
C ALA A 22 -7.19 33.73 -27.98
N GLN A 23 -6.88 32.63 -27.27
CA GLN A 23 -6.65 31.29 -27.85
C GLN A 23 -5.46 31.21 -28.82
N LEU A 24 -4.51 32.14 -28.72
CA LEU A 24 -3.27 32.17 -29.51
C LEU A 24 -2.14 31.48 -28.75
N TYR A 25 -2.25 30.15 -28.60
CA TYR A 25 -1.39 29.39 -27.68
C TYR A 25 0.07 29.25 -28.15
N GLU A 26 0.32 29.14 -29.46
CA GLU A 26 1.69 29.06 -29.99
C GLU A 26 2.41 30.41 -29.84
N GLU A 27 1.69 31.51 -30.04
CA GLU A 27 2.17 32.86 -29.78
C GLU A 27 2.44 33.08 -28.29
N ALA A 28 1.51 32.68 -27.43
CA ALA A 28 1.67 32.77 -25.97
C ALA A 28 2.92 32.00 -25.50
N PHE A 29 3.11 30.76 -26.00
CA PHE A 29 4.30 29.96 -25.70
C PHE A 29 5.59 30.65 -26.16
N ALA A 30 5.63 31.21 -27.37
CA ALA A 30 6.78 31.93 -27.87
C ALA A 30 7.10 33.19 -27.04
N ILE A 31 6.06 33.91 -26.58
CA ILE A 31 6.20 35.06 -25.69
C ILE A 31 6.80 34.61 -24.36
N PHE A 32 6.18 33.66 -23.65
CA PHE A 32 6.66 33.21 -22.35
C PHE A 32 8.10 32.67 -22.42
N LYS A 33 8.44 31.95 -23.49
CA LYS A 33 9.80 31.50 -23.76
C LYS A 33 10.79 32.66 -23.95
N LYS A 34 10.39 33.74 -24.64
CA LYS A 34 11.25 34.93 -24.85
C LYS A 34 11.54 35.67 -23.54
N PHE A 35 10.60 35.67 -22.60
CA PHE A 35 10.75 36.33 -21.30
C PHE A 35 11.29 35.41 -20.18
N ASN A 36 11.75 34.20 -20.50
CA ASN A 36 12.23 33.18 -19.54
C ASN A 36 11.19 32.79 -18.48
N LEU A 37 9.90 32.90 -18.80
CA LEU A 37 8.79 32.48 -17.92
C LEU A 37 8.48 31.01 -18.19
N ASN A 38 9.43 30.13 -17.84
CA ASN A 38 9.41 28.72 -18.25
C ASN A 38 8.21 27.94 -17.70
N VAL A 39 7.81 28.19 -16.45
CA VAL A 39 6.64 27.56 -15.83
C VAL A 39 5.35 27.90 -16.58
N GLN A 40 5.16 29.19 -16.92
CA GLN A 40 3.99 29.63 -17.67
C GLN A 40 4.01 29.08 -19.10
N ALA A 41 5.17 29.06 -19.76
CA ALA A 41 5.33 28.47 -21.08
C ALA A 41 4.93 26.98 -21.10
N VAL A 42 5.35 26.22 -20.10
CA VAL A 42 5.03 24.79 -19.98
C VAL A 42 3.55 24.58 -19.69
N ASN A 43 2.94 25.39 -18.82
CA ASN A 43 1.51 25.31 -18.56
C ASN A 43 0.68 25.58 -19.81
N VAL A 44 1.12 26.48 -20.71
CA VAL A 44 0.45 26.67 -22.01
C VAL A 44 0.52 25.40 -22.85
N LEU A 45 1.67 24.71 -22.89
CA LEU A 45 1.81 23.44 -23.61
C LEU A 45 0.95 22.32 -23.02
N LEU A 46 0.86 22.25 -21.69
CA LEU A 46 0.17 21.19 -20.96
C LEU A 46 -1.35 21.40 -20.93
N ASP A 47 -1.82 22.57 -20.52
CA ASP A 47 -3.25 22.81 -20.28
C ASP A 47 -4.02 23.19 -21.55
N ASN A 48 -3.38 23.90 -22.50
CA ASN A 48 -4.05 24.42 -23.68
C ASN A 48 -3.75 23.63 -24.95
N ILE A 49 -2.46 23.40 -25.24
CA ILE A 49 -2.03 22.64 -26.42
C ILE A 49 -2.18 21.13 -26.19
N GLN A 50 -2.20 20.69 -24.92
CA GLN A 50 -2.33 19.29 -24.50
C GLN A 50 -1.27 18.36 -25.10
N SER A 51 -0.06 18.88 -25.31
CA SER A 51 1.06 18.12 -25.87
C SER A 51 2.13 17.86 -24.82
N ILE A 52 2.01 16.72 -24.15
CA ILE A 52 2.96 16.28 -23.10
C ILE A 52 4.34 16.06 -23.70
N GLU A 53 4.45 15.48 -24.90
CA GLU A 53 5.73 15.24 -25.57
C GLU A 53 6.52 16.54 -25.76
N ARG A 54 5.88 17.60 -26.27
CA ARG A 54 6.51 18.91 -26.43
C ARG A 54 6.87 19.55 -25.09
N ALA A 55 6.05 19.35 -24.06
CA ALA A 55 6.34 19.84 -22.71
C ALA A 55 7.56 19.15 -22.10
N VAL A 56 7.69 17.82 -22.28
CA VAL A 56 8.85 17.03 -21.85
C VAL A 56 10.11 17.48 -22.61
N GLU A 57 10.05 17.64 -23.93
CA GLU A 57 11.17 18.16 -24.71
C GLU A 57 11.62 19.55 -24.24
N PHE A 58 10.66 20.42 -23.90
CA PHE A 58 10.97 21.73 -23.34
C PHE A 58 11.61 21.63 -21.96
N ALA A 59 11.10 20.76 -21.09
CA ALA A 59 11.65 20.50 -19.76
C ALA A 59 13.11 19.97 -19.82
N PHE A 60 13.42 19.12 -20.81
CA PHE A 60 14.79 18.67 -21.08
C PHE A 60 15.72 19.79 -21.52
N ARG A 61 15.22 20.85 -22.17
CA ARG A 61 16.04 21.98 -22.62
C ARG A 61 16.28 23.02 -21.54
N VAL A 62 15.29 23.22 -20.67
CA VAL A 62 15.33 24.22 -19.61
C VAL A 62 16.03 23.66 -18.35
N GLU A 63 15.87 22.36 -18.08
CA GLU A 63 16.47 21.68 -16.92
C GLU A 63 16.16 22.35 -15.57
N GLU A 64 14.96 22.94 -15.44
CA GLU A 64 14.49 23.53 -14.18
C GLU A 64 13.53 22.59 -13.45
N ASP A 65 13.75 22.42 -12.13
CA ASP A 65 12.96 21.56 -11.26
C ASP A 65 11.47 21.95 -11.27
N ALA A 66 11.20 23.27 -11.20
CA ALA A 66 9.83 23.81 -11.20
C ALA A 66 9.05 23.46 -12.49
N VAL A 67 9.74 23.34 -13.62
CA VAL A 67 9.14 22.93 -14.90
C VAL A 67 8.80 21.44 -14.87
N TRP A 68 9.74 20.61 -14.41
CA TRP A 68 9.51 19.16 -14.27
C TRP A 68 8.36 18.84 -13.32
N SER A 69 8.20 19.59 -12.22
CA SER A 69 7.04 19.47 -11.33
C SER A 69 5.71 19.70 -12.05
N GLN A 70 5.62 20.66 -12.99
CA GLN A 70 4.39 20.89 -13.74
C GLN A 70 4.12 19.79 -14.77
N VAL A 71 5.17 19.34 -15.48
CA VAL A 71 5.07 18.22 -16.43
C VAL A 71 4.60 16.95 -15.72
N ALA A 72 5.19 16.63 -14.57
CA ALA A 72 4.84 15.46 -13.78
C ALA A 72 3.37 15.52 -13.30
N LYS A 73 2.90 16.68 -12.85
CA LYS A 73 1.49 16.89 -12.45
C LYS A 73 0.55 16.67 -13.63
N ALA A 74 0.90 17.11 -14.83
CA ALA A 74 0.07 16.88 -16.02
C ALA A 74 0.08 15.41 -16.46
N GLN A 75 1.24 14.75 -16.47
CA GLN A 75 1.36 13.32 -16.75
C GLN A 75 0.51 12.48 -15.78
N LEU A 76 0.49 12.86 -14.50
CA LEU A 76 -0.31 12.19 -13.48
C LEU A 76 -1.83 12.33 -13.75
N ARG A 77 -2.29 13.50 -14.20
CA ARG A 77 -3.70 13.73 -14.56
C ARG A 77 -4.13 12.91 -15.77
N GLU A 78 -3.23 12.69 -16.71
CA GLU A 78 -3.46 11.90 -17.93
C GLU A 78 -3.31 10.39 -17.68
N GLY A 79 -2.92 9.98 -16.47
CA GLY A 79 -2.78 8.57 -16.08
C GLY A 79 -1.45 7.92 -16.50
N LEU A 80 -0.48 8.71 -16.98
CA LEU A 80 0.88 8.24 -17.28
C LEU A 80 1.72 8.17 -15.99
N VAL A 81 1.37 7.25 -15.10
CA VAL A 81 1.89 7.22 -13.72
C VAL A 81 3.39 6.94 -13.68
N SER A 82 3.90 6.01 -14.48
CA SER A 82 5.34 5.69 -14.53
C SER A 82 6.18 6.89 -14.96
N ASP A 83 5.77 7.57 -16.03
CA ASP A 83 6.48 8.74 -16.56
C ASP A 83 6.37 9.94 -15.61
N ALA A 84 5.21 10.11 -14.96
CA ALA A 84 4.99 11.12 -13.94
C ALA A 84 5.93 10.92 -12.74
N ILE A 85 6.08 9.67 -12.27
CA ILE A 85 6.97 9.33 -11.17
C ILE A 85 8.43 9.66 -11.53
N GLU A 86 8.89 9.28 -12.72
CA GLU A 86 10.25 9.61 -13.16
C GLU A 86 10.48 11.13 -13.25
N SER A 87 9.48 11.86 -13.77
CA SER A 87 9.51 13.32 -13.84
C SER A 87 9.51 13.97 -12.46
N PHE A 88 8.76 13.43 -11.49
CA PHE A 88 8.78 13.90 -10.10
C PHE A 88 10.11 13.63 -9.39
N ILE A 89 10.73 12.47 -9.64
CA ILE A 89 12.08 12.15 -9.12
C ILE A 89 13.09 13.15 -9.69
N ARG A 90 12.98 13.47 -10.98
CA ARG A 90 13.86 14.44 -11.63
C ARG A 90 13.66 15.87 -11.11
N ALA A 91 12.42 16.25 -10.81
CA ALA A 91 12.08 17.53 -10.19
C ALA A 91 12.45 17.59 -8.70
N ASP A 92 12.82 16.45 -8.10
CA ASP A 92 13.04 16.32 -6.66
C ASP A 92 11.85 16.88 -5.85
N ASP A 93 10.61 16.69 -6.32
CA ASP A 93 9.42 17.35 -5.74
C ASP A 93 8.70 16.45 -4.72
N GLU A 94 8.74 16.87 -3.45
CA GLU A 94 8.07 16.21 -2.33
C GLU A 94 6.64 16.71 -2.06
N THR A 95 6.09 17.65 -2.83
CA THR A 95 4.82 18.29 -2.45
C THR A 95 3.58 17.43 -2.74
N GLN A 96 3.64 16.57 -3.76
CA GLN A 96 2.48 15.82 -4.28
C GLN A 96 2.50 14.31 -4.01
N PHE A 97 3.23 13.84 -2.99
CA PHE A 97 3.34 12.40 -2.74
C PHE A 97 1.99 11.71 -2.53
N LEU A 98 1.00 12.40 -1.97
CA LEU A 98 -0.35 11.84 -1.76
C LEU A 98 -1.05 11.46 -3.06
N ASP A 99 -0.94 12.30 -4.08
CA ASP A 99 -1.57 12.06 -5.38
C ASP A 99 -0.79 10.99 -6.15
N VAL A 100 0.54 10.99 -6.05
CA VAL A 100 1.40 9.96 -6.66
C VAL A 100 1.13 8.59 -6.06
N ILE A 101 0.98 8.48 -4.73
CA ILE A 101 0.63 7.22 -4.05
C ILE A 101 -0.70 6.67 -4.59
N ARG A 102 -1.75 7.50 -4.63
CA ARG A 102 -3.07 7.09 -5.12
C ARG A 102 -3.02 6.61 -6.57
N ALA A 103 -2.38 7.39 -7.43
CA ALA A 103 -2.25 7.02 -8.84
C ALA A 103 -1.43 5.74 -9.04
N ALA A 104 -0.36 5.54 -8.24
CA ALA A 104 0.46 4.34 -8.29
C ALA A 104 -0.27 3.10 -7.76
N GLU A 105 -1.14 3.25 -6.74
CA GLU A 105 -2.02 2.19 -6.27
C GLU A 105 -3.04 1.79 -7.35
N ASP A 106 -3.68 2.78 -7.99
CA ASP A 106 -4.66 2.54 -9.05
C ASP A 106 -4.02 1.88 -10.28
N ALA A 107 -2.80 2.27 -10.63
CA ALA A 107 -2.03 1.71 -11.74
C ALA A 107 -1.27 0.41 -11.39
N ASN A 108 -1.23 0.00 -10.12
CA ASN A 108 -0.41 -1.11 -9.59
C ASN A 108 1.10 -0.98 -9.91
N VAL A 109 1.63 0.24 -9.99
CA VAL A 109 3.05 0.50 -10.29
C VAL A 109 3.83 0.74 -8.99
N TYR A 110 4.10 -0.34 -8.25
CA TYR A 110 4.79 -0.24 -6.97
C TYR A 110 6.31 -0.07 -7.11
N HIS A 111 6.92 -0.62 -8.17
CA HIS A 111 8.38 -0.61 -8.34
C HIS A 111 8.94 0.81 -8.49
N ASP A 112 8.27 1.68 -9.26
CA ASP A 112 8.69 3.06 -9.43
C ASP A 112 8.26 3.93 -8.24
N LEU A 113 7.10 3.61 -7.63
CA LEU A 113 6.65 4.27 -6.40
C LEU A 113 7.70 4.15 -5.29
N VAL A 114 8.32 2.98 -5.10
CA VAL A 114 9.39 2.78 -4.10
C VAL A 114 10.53 3.79 -4.30
N LYS A 115 10.99 3.98 -5.53
CA LYS A 115 12.10 4.92 -5.84
C LYS A 115 11.71 6.35 -5.46
N TYR A 116 10.49 6.75 -5.78
CA TYR A 116 9.96 8.07 -5.45
C TYR A 116 9.80 8.27 -3.93
N LEU A 117 9.20 7.31 -3.23
CA LEU A 117 9.03 7.38 -1.78
C LEU A 117 10.38 7.42 -1.04
N LEU A 118 11.40 6.72 -1.53
CA LEU A 118 12.76 6.80 -0.98
C LEU A 118 13.38 8.20 -1.14
N MET A 119 13.14 8.87 -2.27
CA MET A 119 13.54 10.27 -2.47
C MET A 119 12.79 11.18 -1.48
N VAL A 120 11.46 11.09 -1.42
CA VAL A 120 10.63 11.92 -0.52
C VAL A 120 11.04 11.75 0.94
N ARG A 121 11.36 10.53 1.37
CA ARG A 121 11.79 10.21 2.73
C ARG A 121 13.11 10.89 3.14
N GLN A 122 14.00 11.18 2.19
CA GLN A 122 15.23 11.91 2.49
C GLN A 122 14.95 13.36 2.91
N LYS A 123 13.85 13.94 2.43
CA LYS A 123 13.44 15.31 2.73
C LYS A 123 12.46 15.40 3.89
N VAL A 124 11.40 14.61 3.82
CA VAL A 124 10.28 14.66 4.76
C VAL A 124 10.04 13.28 5.35
N LYS A 125 10.04 13.22 6.69
CA LYS A 125 9.70 12.00 7.43
C LYS A 125 8.23 12.03 7.79
N GLU A 126 7.40 11.51 6.89
CA GLU A 126 5.97 11.37 7.14
C GLU A 126 5.57 9.92 7.47
N PRO A 127 4.69 9.70 8.46
CA PRO A 127 4.14 8.37 8.76
C PRO A 127 3.49 7.69 7.57
N LYS A 128 2.85 8.46 6.69
CA LYS A 128 2.14 7.95 5.53
C LYS A 128 3.11 7.49 4.43
N VAL A 129 4.20 8.22 4.20
CA VAL A 129 5.26 7.83 3.25
C VAL A 129 5.95 6.55 3.71
N ASP A 130 6.37 6.47 4.98
CA ASP A 130 7.01 5.26 5.51
C ASP A 130 6.04 4.05 5.48
N GLY A 131 4.75 4.28 5.76
CA GLY A 131 3.73 3.22 5.74
C GLY A 131 3.47 2.68 4.33
N GLU A 132 3.35 3.56 3.33
CA GLU A 132 3.16 3.15 1.94
C GLU A 132 4.41 2.51 1.36
N LEU A 133 5.60 2.91 1.79
CA LEU A 133 6.85 2.28 1.36
C LEU A 133 6.91 0.80 1.79
N ILE A 134 6.54 0.50 3.03
CA ILE A 134 6.42 -0.89 3.52
C ILE A 134 5.40 -1.67 2.69
N PHE A 135 4.25 -1.06 2.40
CA PHE A 135 3.20 -1.69 1.61
C PHE A 135 3.66 -1.97 0.16
N ALA A 136 4.35 -1.02 -0.47
CA ALA A 136 4.92 -1.17 -1.80
C ALA A 136 5.98 -2.28 -1.84
N TYR A 137 6.85 -2.38 -0.83
CA TYR A 137 7.80 -3.50 -0.72
C TYR A 137 7.11 -4.85 -0.62
N ALA A 138 5.99 -4.92 0.10
CA ALA A 138 5.23 -6.15 0.25
C ALA A 138 4.59 -6.58 -1.09
N LYS A 139 4.13 -5.62 -1.90
CA LYS A 139 3.60 -5.90 -3.25
C LYS A 139 4.66 -6.35 -4.25
N ILE A 140 5.93 -6.02 -4.03
CA ILE A 140 7.07 -6.42 -4.86
C ILE A 140 7.75 -7.70 -4.28
N ASP A 141 7.17 -8.32 -3.25
CA ASP A 141 7.73 -9.47 -2.54
C ASP A 141 9.16 -9.26 -1.99
N ARG A 142 9.54 -7.99 -1.71
CA ARG A 142 10.84 -7.64 -1.12
C ARG A 142 10.81 -7.69 0.40
N LEU A 143 10.61 -8.88 0.93
CA LEU A 143 10.48 -9.11 2.38
C LEU A 143 11.73 -8.70 3.18
N GLY A 144 12.93 -8.91 2.63
CA GLY A 144 14.18 -8.52 3.30
C GLY A 144 14.31 -7.01 3.48
N GLU A 145 13.87 -6.22 2.50
CA GLU A 145 13.89 -4.75 2.59
C GLU A 145 12.90 -4.26 3.66
N ILE A 146 11.77 -4.96 3.86
CA ILE A 146 10.84 -4.68 4.97
C ILE A 146 11.50 -4.94 6.31
N GLU A 147 12.18 -6.08 6.48
CA GLU A 147 12.86 -6.43 7.74
C GLU A 147 13.95 -5.42 8.10
N GLU A 148 14.75 -5.00 7.13
CA GLU A 148 15.75 -3.94 7.35
C GLU A 148 15.08 -2.60 7.66
N PHE A 149 13.97 -2.28 6.99
CA PHE A 149 13.26 -1.02 7.17
C PHE A 149 12.65 -0.85 8.55
N ILE A 150 12.02 -1.89 9.10
CA ILE A 150 11.41 -1.83 10.44
C ILE A 150 12.45 -1.72 11.57
N LEU A 151 13.68 -2.18 11.33
CA LEU A 151 14.79 -2.05 12.29
C LEU A 151 15.38 -0.63 12.31
N MET A 152 15.23 0.11 11.22
CA MET A 152 15.61 1.51 11.14
C MET A 152 14.59 2.43 11.84
N PRO A 153 15.01 3.61 12.33
CA PRO A 153 14.06 4.58 12.88
C PRO A 153 13.07 5.03 11.80
N ASN A 154 11.80 4.67 12.01
CA ASN A 154 10.69 4.96 11.12
C ASN A 154 9.54 5.63 11.90
N VAL A 155 8.68 6.37 11.20
CA VAL A 155 7.52 7.06 11.77
C VAL A 155 6.20 6.36 11.36
N ALA A 156 6.28 5.19 10.72
CA ALA A 156 5.13 4.46 10.22
C ALA A 156 4.22 3.98 11.36
N ASN A 157 2.91 4.02 11.13
CA ASN A 157 1.96 3.30 11.98
C ASN A 157 1.91 1.83 11.55
N LEU A 158 2.87 1.05 12.07
CA LEU A 158 3.03 -0.36 11.73
C LEU A 158 1.77 -1.20 12.00
N GLN A 159 0.95 -0.82 12.99
CA GLN A 159 -0.28 -1.53 13.29
C GLN A 159 -1.29 -1.40 12.14
N ASN A 160 -1.49 -0.19 11.61
CA ASN A 160 -2.41 0.05 10.49
C ASN A 160 -1.88 -0.58 9.19
N VAL A 161 -0.57 -0.48 8.94
CA VAL A 161 0.06 -1.09 7.75
C VAL A 161 -0.07 -2.61 7.80
N GLY A 162 0.20 -3.23 8.96
CA GLY A 162 0.03 -4.67 9.16
C GLY A 162 -1.42 -5.13 8.94
N ASP A 163 -2.39 -4.34 9.39
CA ASP A 163 -3.82 -4.63 9.19
C ASP A 163 -4.19 -4.57 7.70
N ARG A 164 -3.74 -3.54 6.99
CA ARG A 164 -3.94 -3.41 5.54
C ARG A 164 -3.28 -4.57 4.77
N LEU A 165 -2.05 -4.96 5.12
CA LEU A 165 -1.37 -6.11 4.52
C LEU A 165 -2.12 -7.42 4.76
N PHE A 166 -2.73 -7.57 5.94
CA PHE A 166 -3.54 -8.74 6.27
C PHE A 166 -4.79 -8.83 5.41
N ASP A 167 -5.49 -7.71 5.24
CA ASP A 167 -6.71 -7.62 4.44
C ASP A 167 -6.43 -7.88 2.95
N ASP A 168 -5.27 -7.44 2.46
CA ASP A 168 -4.77 -7.69 1.09
C ASP A 168 -4.18 -9.10 0.88
N ALA A 169 -4.30 -9.98 1.87
CA ALA A 169 -3.77 -11.36 1.87
C ALA A 169 -2.23 -11.48 1.70
N LEU A 170 -1.48 -10.40 1.95
CA LEU A 170 -0.01 -10.38 1.99
C LEU A 170 0.50 -10.85 3.36
N TYR A 171 0.17 -12.09 3.72
CA TYR A 171 0.35 -12.59 5.07
C TYR A 171 1.82 -12.74 5.50
N GLU A 172 2.76 -12.99 4.57
CA GLU A 172 4.19 -13.08 4.88
C GLU A 172 4.76 -11.74 5.36
N ALA A 173 4.43 -10.66 4.66
CA ALA A 173 4.78 -9.30 5.07
C ALA A 173 4.09 -8.91 6.39
N ALA A 174 2.80 -9.23 6.54
CA ALA A 174 2.06 -8.97 7.77
C ALA A 174 2.65 -9.71 8.99
N LYS A 175 3.17 -10.93 8.79
CA LYS A 175 3.87 -11.71 9.83
C LYS A 175 5.09 -10.96 10.37
N ILE A 176 5.92 -10.41 9.49
CA ILE A 176 7.12 -9.63 9.86
C ILE A 176 6.71 -8.42 10.71
N ILE A 177 5.69 -7.68 10.26
CA ILE A 177 5.18 -6.49 10.95
C ILE A 177 4.60 -6.84 12.33
N PHE A 178 3.70 -7.82 12.43
CA PHE A 178 3.08 -8.18 13.71
C PHE A 178 4.05 -8.82 14.70
N ALA A 179 5.05 -9.55 14.21
CA ALA A 179 6.14 -10.06 15.05
C ALA A 179 6.93 -8.91 15.68
N PHE A 180 7.23 -7.86 14.91
CA PHE A 180 7.95 -6.69 15.40
C PHE A 180 7.15 -5.88 16.44
N ILE A 181 5.85 -5.63 16.19
CA ILE A 181 4.96 -4.93 17.14
C ILE A 181 4.68 -5.77 18.40
N SER A 182 5.05 -7.06 18.41
CA SER A 182 4.63 -8.02 19.44
C SER A 182 3.10 -8.15 19.56
N ASN A 183 2.37 -7.95 18.46
CA ASN A 183 0.93 -8.16 18.41
C ASN A 183 0.63 -9.65 18.20
N TRP A 184 0.73 -10.43 19.29
CA TRP A 184 0.59 -11.89 19.26
C TRP A 184 -0.78 -12.35 18.76
N ALA A 185 -1.84 -11.57 18.98
CA ALA A 185 -3.19 -11.93 18.54
C ALA A 185 -3.31 -11.90 17.01
N LYS A 186 -2.87 -10.82 16.37
CA LYS A 186 -2.90 -10.73 14.90
C LYS A 186 -1.84 -11.62 14.24
N LEU A 187 -0.70 -11.81 14.89
CA LEU A 187 0.33 -12.76 14.47
C LEU A 187 -0.18 -14.21 14.48
N ALA A 188 -0.94 -14.61 15.49
CA ALA A 188 -1.58 -15.93 15.51
C ALA A 188 -2.59 -16.06 14.35
N CYS A 189 -3.37 -15.03 14.06
CA CYS A 189 -4.28 -15.02 12.90
C CYS A 189 -3.53 -15.14 11.56
N THR A 190 -2.43 -14.41 11.36
CA THR A 190 -1.61 -14.52 10.13
C THR A 190 -1.01 -15.90 9.98
N LEU A 191 -0.43 -16.46 11.04
CA LEU A 191 0.14 -17.80 11.02
C LEU A 191 -0.92 -18.86 10.69
N VAL A 192 -2.14 -18.68 11.17
CA VAL A 192 -3.27 -19.54 10.81
C VAL A 192 -3.58 -19.47 9.32
N LYS A 193 -3.56 -18.28 8.72
CA LYS A 193 -3.78 -18.09 7.28
C LYS A 193 -2.63 -18.62 6.42
N LEU A 194 -1.38 -18.48 6.88
CA LEU A 194 -0.18 -18.96 6.18
C LEU A 194 0.01 -20.48 6.23
N LYS A 195 -0.80 -21.18 7.02
CA LYS A 195 -0.62 -22.60 7.29
C LYS A 195 0.76 -22.96 7.87
N GLN A 196 1.47 -21.98 8.42
CA GLN A 196 2.79 -22.14 9.03
C GLN A 196 2.63 -22.48 10.51
N PHE A 197 2.44 -23.77 10.77
CA PHE A 197 1.99 -24.27 12.07
C PHE A 197 3.09 -24.92 12.91
N GLN A 198 4.23 -25.24 12.30
CA GLN A 198 5.33 -25.90 12.99
C GLN A 198 6.22 -24.87 13.70
N GLY A 199 6.34 -24.98 15.03
CA GLY A 199 7.19 -24.13 15.87
C GLY A 199 6.61 -22.73 16.14
N ALA A 200 6.48 -21.90 15.10
CA ALA A 200 6.12 -20.49 15.25
C ALA A 200 4.77 -20.26 15.92
N PHE A 201 3.74 -21.04 15.57
CA PHE A 201 2.42 -20.90 16.18
C PHE A 201 2.43 -21.29 17.67
N LYS A 202 3.20 -22.33 18.05
CA LYS A 202 3.27 -22.79 19.45
C LYS A 202 3.84 -21.69 20.36
N ASP A 203 4.88 -20.98 19.93
CA ASP A 203 5.51 -19.91 20.70
C ASP A 203 4.65 -18.66 20.82
N VAL A 204 3.86 -18.37 19.77
CA VAL A 204 2.96 -17.21 19.72
C VAL A 204 1.72 -17.43 20.58
N VAL A 205 1.08 -18.60 20.47
CA VAL A 205 -0.16 -18.96 21.18
C VAL A 205 -0.02 -18.84 22.70
N VAL A 206 1.12 -19.23 23.25
CA VAL A 206 1.37 -19.15 24.71
C VAL A 206 1.40 -17.69 25.20
N LYS A 207 1.72 -16.74 24.32
CA LYS A 207 1.80 -15.29 24.63
C LYS A 207 0.47 -14.56 24.41
N VAL A 208 -0.49 -15.17 23.71
CA VAL A 208 -1.81 -14.58 23.48
C VAL A 208 -2.64 -14.62 24.78
N ALA A 209 -3.24 -13.51 25.18
CA ALA A 209 -4.15 -13.47 26.34
C ALA A 209 -5.62 -13.78 25.97
N ASN A 210 -5.99 -13.61 24.71
CA ASN A 210 -7.37 -13.78 24.25
C ASN A 210 -7.70 -15.27 23.98
N VAL A 211 -8.55 -15.83 24.83
CA VAL A 211 -8.99 -17.24 24.76
C VAL A 211 -9.89 -17.52 23.54
N GLU A 212 -10.64 -16.53 23.05
CA GLU A 212 -11.51 -16.69 21.89
C GLU A 212 -10.73 -17.03 20.61
N LEU A 213 -9.51 -16.51 20.53
CA LEU A 213 -8.58 -16.79 19.43
C LEU A 213 -8.18 -18.26 19.39
N TYR A 214 -8.04 -18.89 20.56
CA TYR A 214 -7.72 -20.31 20.66
C TYR A 214 -8.82 -21.19 20.07
N TYR A 215 -10.09 -20.87 20.35
CA TYR A 215 -11.22 -21.62 19.79
C TYR A 215 -11.30 -21.47 18.27
N LYS A 216 -11.11 -20.25 17.74
CA LYS A 216 -11.06 -20.02 16.28
C LYS A 216 -9.92 -20.78 15.61
N ALA A 217 -8.74 -20.79 16.23
CA ALA A 217 -7.62 -21.58 15.74
C ALA A 217 -7.94 -23.08 15.77
N VAL A 218 -8.39 -23.62 16.91
CA VAL A 218 -8.75 -25.04 17.06
C VAL A 218 -9.81 -25.47 16.05
N HIS A 219 -10.84 -24.65 15.83
CA HIS A 219 -11.86 -24.91 14.82
C HIS A 219 -11.27 -25.01 13.41
N PHE A 220 -10.37 -24.08 13.05
CA PHE A 220 -9.67 -24.09 11.78
C PHE A 220 -8.78 -25.34 11.61
N TYR A 221 -7.96 -25.67 12.63
CA TYR A 221 -7.11 -26.86 12.61
C TYR A 221 -7.90 -28.14 12.46
N LEU A 222 -9.05 -28.24 13.11
CA LEU A 222 -9.87 -29.42 13.07
C LEU A 222 -10.55 -29.62 11.70
N GLN A 223 -10.76 -28.54 10.94
CA GLN A 223 -11.31 -28.59 9.58
C GLN A 223 -10.24 -28.84 8.51
N GLU A 224 -9.11 -28.12 8.57
CA GLU A 224 -8.11 -28.12 7.49
C GLU A 224 -6.94 -29.10 7.72
N HIS A 225 -6.56 -29.36 8.97
CA HIS A 225 -5.37 -30.16 9.31
C HIS A 225 -5.58 -31.01 10.58
N PRO A 226 -6.38 -32.09 10.49
CA PRO A 226 -6.71 -32.93 11.65
C PRO A 226 -5.47 -33.62 12.27
N ASP A 227 -4.38 -33.78 11.52
CA ASP A 227 -3.15 -34.42 12.02
C ASP A 227 -2.37 -33.55 13.01
N LEU A 228 -2.46 -32.21 12.88
CA LEU A 228 -1.74 -31.25 13.71
C LEU A 228 -2.54 -30.81 14.95
N ILE A 229 -3.79 -31.27 15.10
CA ILE A 229 -4.67 -30.84 16.19
C ILE A 229 -4.15 -31.26 17.56
N ASN A 230 -3.60 -32.47 17.68
CA ASN A 230 -3.13 -33.01 18.95
C ASN A 230 -1.98 -32.17 19.52
N ASP A 231 -1.08 -31.70 18.65
CA ASP A 231 0.02 -30.83 18.97
C ASP A 231 -0.44 -29.45 19.46
N VAL A 232 -1.45 -28.88 18.80
CA VAL A 232 -2.04 -27.58 19.16
C VAL A 232 -2.78 -27.67 20.49
N LEU A 233 -3.57 -28.72 20.68
CA LEU A 233 -4.25 -28.99 21.95
C LEU A 233 -3.28 -29.21 23.09
N HIS A 234 -2.15 -29.87 22.85
CA HIS A 234 -1.17 -30.12 23.90
C HIS A 234 -0.57 -28.81 24.44
N VAL A 235 -0.33 -27.83 23.57
CA VAL A 235 0.15 -26.49 23.95
C VAL A 235 -0.95 -25.67 24.62
N LEU A 236 -2.20 -25.77 24.13
CA LEU A 236 -3.35 -25.07 24.70
C LEU A 236 -3.83 -25.65 26.03
N ALA A 237 -3.53 -26.92 26.32
CA ALA A 237 -3.99 -27.62 27.51
C ALA A 237 -3.52 -26.97 28.83
N LEU A 238 -2.40 -26.24 28.80
CA LEU A 238 -1.88 -25.51 29.96
C LEU A 238 -2.57 -24.17 30.21
N ARG A 239 -3.40 -23.69 29.27
CA ARG A 239 -3.99 -22.33 29.27
C ARG A 239 -5.51 -22.31 29.16
N VAL A 240 -6.14 -23.36 28.61
CA VAL A 240 -7.59 -23.46 28.52
C VAL A 240 -8.10 -24.19 29.77
N ASP A 241 -8.68 -23.42 30.71
CA ASP A 241 -9.34 -23.99 31.87
C ASP A 241 -10.49 -24.93 31.47
N HIS A 242 -10.28 -26.20 31.80
CA HIS A 242 -11.24 -27.31 31.77
C HIS A 242 -11.90 -27.57 30.40
N THR A 243 -11.23 -28.42 29.61
CA THR A 243 -11.76 -29.68 29.02
C THR A 243 -13.20 -29.74 28.48
N LEU A 244 -14.21 -29.21 29.15
CA LEU A 244 -15.62 -29.33 28.77
C LEU A 244 -16.00 -28.66 27.46
N ARG A 245 -15.49 -27.46 27.14
CA ARG A 245 -15.86 -26.73 25.91
C ARG A 245 -15.15 -27.27 24.67
N LEU A 246 -13.86 -27.59 24.81
CA LEU A 246 -13.09 -28.27 23.76
C LEU A 246 -13.59 -29.70 23.52
N LEU A 247 -13.95 -30.45 24.57
CA LEU A 247 -14.56 -31.78 24.40
C LEU A 247 -15.98 -31.70 23.80
N THR A 248 -16.75 -30.65 24.06
CA THR A 248 -18.04 -30.46 23.38
C THR A 248 -17.85 -30.11 21.91
N GLU A 249 -16.95 -29.18 21.56
CA GLU A 249 -16.64 -28.91 20.14
C GLU A 249 -16.02 -30.13 19.44
N MET A 250 -15.10 -30.84 20.07
CA MET A 250 -14.52 -32.07 19.52
C MET A 250 -15.54 -33.20 19.37
N ARG A 251 -16.50 -33.32 20.30
CA ARG A 251 -17.63 -34.24 20.15
C ARG A 251 -18.53 -33.83 19.00
N ILE A 252 -18.82 -32.53 18.84
CA ILE A 252 -19.66 -32.00 17.76
C ILE A 252 -18.99 -32.26 16.41
N VAL A 253 -17.68 -32.05 16.28
CA VAL A 253 -17.03 -32.24 14.97
C VAL A 253 -16.64 -33.70 14.70
N ARG A 254 -16.33 -34.53 15.71
CA ARG A 254 -16.32 -35.99 15.52
C ARG A 254 -17.69 -36.51 15.05
N TYR A 255 -18.80 -35.96 15.56
CA TYR A 255 -20.14 -36.32 15.06
C TYR A 255 -20.37 -35.84 13.61
N ARG A 256 -19.84 -34.68 13.22
CA ARG A 256 -19.99 -34.13 11.87
C ARG A 256 -19.12 -34.82 10.82
N ALA A 257 -17.94 -35.33 11.19
CA ALA A 257 -17.06 -36.09 10.31
C ALA A 257 -17.49 -37.55 10.11
N VAL A 258 -18.28 -38.12 11.04
CA VAL A 258 -18.74 -39.52 11.00
C VAL A 258 -20.10 -39.67 10.31
N LEU A 259 -20.85 -38.59 10.08
CA LEU A 259 -22.07 -38.65 9.28
C LEU A 259 -21.76 -38.26 7.82
N PRO A 260 -21.62 -39.21 6.89
CA PRO A 260 -21.67 -38.90 5.48
C PRO A 260 -23.01 -38.23 5.18
N ILE A 261 -22.94 -37.24 4.29
CA ILE A 261 -24.07 -36.49 3.75
C ILE A 261 -25.21 -37.47 3.39
N GLY A 262 -26.27 -37.46 4.19
CA GLY A 262 -27.52 -38.16 3.87
C GLY A 262 -28.00 -39.20 4.88
N VAL A 263 -28.30 -38.81 6.12
CA VAL A 263 -29.45 -39.39 6.83
C VAL A 263 -30.14 -38.30 7.66
N VAL A 264 -31.33 -37.93 7.20
CA VAL A 264 -32.31 -37.10 7.89
C VAL A 264 -32.84 -37.86 9.11
N SER A 265 -33.15 -37.13 10.18
CA SER A 265 -34.04 -37.48 11.30
C SER A 265 -33.47 -38.33 12.45
N ALA A 266 -33.20 -37.67 13.58
CA ALA A 266 -33.97 -37.87 14.83
C ALA A 266 -33.52 -36.87 15.92
N PRO A 267 -34.44 -36.29 16.73
CA PRO A 267 -34.06 -35.49 17.90
C PRO A 267 -33.66 -36.41 19.06
N LEU A 268 -32.55 -36.12 19.73
CA LEU A 268 -32.16 -36.80 20.98
C LEU A 268 -32.89 -36.16 22.18
N PRO A 269 -33.32 -36.96 23.17
CA PRO A 269 -34.04 -36.48 24.34
C PRO A 269 -33.07 -35.81 25.33
N LEU A 270 -33.50 -34.67 25.89
CA LEU A 270 -32.92 -34.11 27.10
C LEU A 270 -33.25 -35.03 28.28
N GLU A 271 -32.28 -35.80 28.77
CA GLU A 271 -32.34 -36.30 30.15
C GLU A 271 -31.55 -35.35 31.08
N ILE A 272 -32.32 -34.58 31.84
CA ILE A 272 -31.91 -33.90 33.06
C ILE A 272 -32.21 -34.87 34.22
N GLY A 273 -31.22 -35.14 35.06
CA GLY A 273 -31.39 -35.78 36.38
C GLY A 273 -30.17 -36.62 36.76
N ARG A 274 -29.56 -36.51 37.95
CA ARG A 274 -29.81 -35.77 39.19
C ARG A 274 -28.47 -35.36 39.78
#